data_AF-A0A7X8ESZ6-F1
#
_entry.id   AF-A0A7X8ESZ6-F1
#
_cell.length_a   1.000
_cell.length_b   1.000
_cell.length_c   1.000
_cell.angle_alpha   90.00
_cell.angle_beta   90.00
_cell.angle_gamma   90.00
#
_symmetry.space_group_name_H-M   'P 1'
#
loop_
_entity.id
_entity.type
_entity.pdbx_description
1 polymer ?
#
loop_
_entity_poly.entity_id
_entity_poly.type
_entity_poly.pdbx_seq_one_letter_code
_entity_poly.pdbx_strand_id
1 'polypeptide(L)'
;VVAIAKNVSEAIEMAKEHKPDLITMDMTLPDGDGIECAKSILAHVKEAKIIAISSMMDAEIIKKAKEAGMKTYLQKPVEEEELGSAIERLFLGDMLYELLQQNYQEAFKESMFNYFKRSLGYTVQFNNANIEDPTSIKSSGISIAVGIIGRHSGRFIIDLSDNTALAFTKKMLKEDNVTVEDAVLFLSEFANVISGNSCSLLNGLNRSLGLRVSPPMIFHGNDLTVSIGGIESSSFLIQTELGEIFMNIGFKKEDVQWM
;
A
#
# COMPACT_ATOMS: atom_id res chain seq x y z
N VAL A 1 -0.42 -15.73 23.63
CA VAL A 1 -0.08 -15.86 25.07
C VAL A 1 -0.42 -14.55 25.74
N VAL A 2 -0.93 -14.58 26.98
CA VAL A 2 -1.10 -13.37 27.81
C VAL A 2 -0.23 -13.56 29.05
N ALA A 3 0.64 -12.60 29.33
CA ALA A 3 1.61 -12.70 30.42
C ALA A 3 1.89 -11.33 31.03
N ILE A 4 2.38 -11.32 32.28
CA ILE A 4 2.66 -10.10 33.04
C ILE A 4 4.07 -10.20 33.58
N ALA A 5 4.89 -9.19 33.31
CA ALA A 5 6.21 -9.00 33.92
C ALA A 5 6.14 -7.89 34.97
N LYS A 6 6.89 -8.04 36.06
CA LYS A 6 6.87 -7.11 37.20
C LYS A 6 8.04 -6.13 37.22
N ASN A 7 9.04 -6.34 36.38
CA ASN A 7 10.27 -5.57 36.31
C ASN A 7 10.92 -5.67 34.92
N VAL A 8 11.94 -4.85 34.65
CA VAL A 8 12.66 -4.76 33.37
C VAL A 8 13.26 -6.11 32.99
N SER A 9 13.91 -6.78 33.93
CA SER A 9 14.62 -8.04 33.68
C SER A 9 13.66 -9.16 33.25
N GLU A 10 12.55 -9.31 33.97
CA GLU A 10 11.49 -10.26 33.65
C GLU A 10 10.81 -9.94 32.31
N ALA A 11 10.55 -8.65 32.03
CA ALA A 11 9.91 -8.23 30.78
C ALA A 11 10.76 -8.60 29.55
N ILE A 12 12.08 -8.42 29.62
CA ILE A 12 13.00 -8.75 28.54
C ILE A 12 13.05 -10.27 28.30
N GLU A 13 13.17 -11.07 29.36
CA GLU A 13 13.23 -12.53 29.22
C GLU A 13 11.91 -13.11 28.70
N MET A 14 10.77 -12.65 29.25
CA MET A 14 9.45 -13.08 28.79
C MET A 14 9.17 -12.65 27.35
N ALA A 15 9.63 -11.46 26.94
CA ALA A 15 9.48 -11.02 25.55
C ALA A 15 10.28 -11.93 24.60
N LYS A 16 11.51 -12.30 24.96
CA LYS A 16 12.33 -13.24 24.17
C LYS A 16 11.67 -14.62 24.04
N GLU A 17 11.11 -15.11 25.15
CA GLU A 17 10.47 -16.43 25.20
C GLU A 17 9.17 -16.47 24.40
N HIS A 18 8.27 -15.51 24.66
CA HIS A 18 6.91 -15.55 24.13
C HIS A 18 6.71 -14.80 22.81
N LYS A 19 7.66 -13.93 22.42
CA LYS A 19 7.61 -13.10 21.21
C LYS A 19 6.23 -12.44 20.98
N PRO A 20 5.76 -11.61 21.93
CA PRO A 20 4.40 -11.07 21.89
C PRO A 20 4.20 -10.08 20.74
N ASP A 21 2.99 -10.07 20.16
CA ASP A 21 2.59 -9.09 19.14
C ASP A 21 2.40 -7.68 19.72
N LEU A 22 1.98 -7.60 20.98
CA LEU A 22 1.65 -6.37 21.69
C LEU A 22 2.22 -6.40 23.12
N ILE A 23 2.80 -5.28 23.53
CA ILE A 23 3.24 -5.03 24.90
C ILE A 23 2.67 -3.67 25.34
N THR A 24 2.02 -3.65 26.50
CA THR A 24 1.75 -2.42 27.24
C THR A 24 2.89 -2.20 28.23
N MET A 25 3.64 -1.12 28.09
CA MET A 25 4.84 -0.85 28.88
C MET A 25 4.61 0.32 29.82
N ASP A 26 4.80 0.11 31.12
CA ASP A 26 4.87 1.21 32.08
C ASP A 26 6.19 1.99 31.89
N MET A 27 6.16 3.32 31.90
CA MET A 27 7.40 4.11 31.80
C MET A 27 8.17 4.15 33.13
N THR A 28 7.53 3.86 34.26
CA THR A 28 8.18 3.83 35.56
C THR A 28 8.21 2.39 36.08
N LEU A 29 9.37 1.74 36.02
CA LEU A 29 9.56 0.37 36.49
C LEU A 29 10.39 0.33 37.78
N PRO A 30 10.25 -0.69 38.64
CA PRO A 30 10.96 -0.76 39.93
C PRO A 30 12.49 -0.80 39.80
N ASP A 31 13.01 -1.35 38.71
CA ASP A 31 14.44 -1.61 38.45
C ASP A 31 14.98 -0.87 37.22
N GLY A 32 14.21 0.05 36.61
CA GLY A 32 14.69 0.83 35.48
C GLY A 32 13.65 1.68 34.74
N ASP A 33 14.02 2.12 33.55
CA ASP A 33 13.22 2.98 32.68
C ASP A 33 12.50 2.15 31.60
N GLY A 34 11.20 2.38 31.42
CA GLY A 34 10.40 1.70 30.39
C GLY A 34 10.89 1.96 28.97
N ILE A 35 11.54 3.11 28.72
CA ILE A 35 12.12 3.44 27.41
C ILE A 35 13.31 2.52 27.09
N GLU A 36 14.24 2.36 28.03
CA GLU A 36 15.39 1.46 27.85
C GLU A 36 14.98 -0.01 27.83
N CYS A 37 13.96 -0.38 28.60
CA CYS A 37 13.34 -1.71 28.54
C CYS A 37 12.79 -1.99 27.13
N ALA A 38 12.02 -1.06 26.56
CA ALA A 38 11.46 -1.22 25.22
C ALA A 38 12.53 -1.32 24.13
N LYS A 39 13.60 -0.51 24.19
CA LYS A 39 14.74 -0.66 23.27
C LYS A 39 15.35 -2.06 23.36
N SER A 40 15.55 -2.55 24.58
CA SER A 40 16.12 -3.87 24.83
C SER A 40 15.23 -5.00 24.32
N ILE A 41 13.91 -4.88 24.49
CA ILE A 41 12.93 -5.83 23.95
C ILE A 41 12.96 -5.80 22.43
N LEU A 42 12.86 -4.62 21.80
CA LEU A 42 12.81 -4.46 20.35
C LEU A 42 14.11 -4.89 19.66
N ALA A 43 15.24 -4.87 20.36
CA ALA A 43 16.49 -5.45 19.86
C ALA A 43 16.41 -6.97 19.65
N HIS A 44 15.54 -7.67 20.40
CA HIS A 44 15.36 -9.12 20.33
C HIS A 44 14.06 -9.54 19.62
N VAL A 45 13.00 -8.73 19.74
CA VAL A 45 11.67 -8.97 19.18
C VAL A 45 11.25 -7.73 18.38
N LYS A 46 11.76 -7.62 17.15
CA LYS A 46 11.61 -6.41 16.33
C LYS A 46 10.17 -6.14 15.92
N GLU A 47 9.35 -7.17 15.84
CA GLU A 47 7.96 -7.12 15.40
C GLU A 47 6.99 -6.70 16.51
N ALA A 48 7.40 -6.74 17.78
CA ALA A 48 6.55 -6.40 18.91
C ALA A 48 6.09 -4.93 18.83
N LYS A 49 4.80 -4.69 18.99
CA LYS A 49 4.24 -3.34 19.09
C LYS A 49 4.17 -2.96 20.56
N ILE A 50 4.81 -1.85 20.94
CA ILE A 50 4.83 -1.38 22.32
C ILE A 50 3.97 -0.13 22.46
N ILE A 51 2.96 -0.18 23.33
CA ILE A 51 2.18 0.97 23.80
C ILE A 51 2.82 1.46 25.08
N ALA A 52 3.29 2.71 25.08
CA ALA A 52 3.75 3.36 26.31
C ALA A 52 2.54 3.71 27.19
N ILE A 53 2.61 3.39 28.48
CA ILE A 53 1.61 3.76 29.48
C ILE A 53 2.31 4.55 30.59
N SER A 54 1.89 5.79 30.83
CA SER A 54 2.54 6.62 31.85
C SER A 54 1.58 7.62 32.50
N SER A 55 1.91 8.00 33.74
CA SER A 55 1.17 9.02 34.49
C SER A 55 1.45 10.45 34.02
N MET A 56 2.54 10.68 33.28
CA MET A 56 3.02 12.01 32.88
C MET A 56 2.97 12.19 31.37
N MET A 57 2.07 13.04 30.86
CA MET A 57 2.03 13.37 29.43
C MET A 57 2.98 14.56 29.15
N ASP A 58 4.24 14.24 28.86
CA ASP A 58 5.28 15.22 28.50
C ASP A 58 5.75 14.99 27.05
N ALA A 59 5.82 16.07 26.26
CA ALA A 59 6.26 16.03 24.87
C ALA A 59 7.67 15.46 24.69
N GLU A 60 8.57 15.67 25.66
CA GLU A 60 9.93 15.12 25.63
C GLU A 60 9.91 13.60 25.86
N ILE A 61 9.06 13.11 26.76
CA ILE A 61 8.87 11.67 27.01
C ILE A 61 8.27 10.99 25.79
N ILE A 62 7.22 11.58 25.19
CA ILE A 62 6.59 11.07 23.97
C ILE A 62 7.63 10.97 22.84
N LYS A 63 8.48 11.99 22.69
CA LYS A 63 9.56 11.99 21.70
C LYS A 63 10.55 10.85 21.96
N LYS A 64 11.03 10.67 23.20
CA LYS A 64 11.97 9.58 23.54
C LYS A 64 11.35 8.19 23.37
N ALA A 65 10.08 8.03 23.72
CA ALA A 65 9.33 6.79 23.47
C ALA A 65 9.24 6.48 21.98
N LYS A 66 9.05 7.50 21.14
CA LYS A 66 9.06 7.37 19.68
C LYS A 66 10.41 6.96 19.12
N GLU A 67 11.47 7.62 19.58
CA GLU A 67 12.85 7.30 19.21
C GLU A 67 13.26 5.88 19.67
N ALA A 68 12.66 5.38 20.75
CA ALA A 68 12.85 4.01 21.23
C ALA A 68 12.09 2.94 20.43
N GLY A 69 11.28 3.31 19.44
CA GLY A 69 10.58 2.37 18.56
C GLY A 69 9.22 1.89 19.08
N MET A 70 8.69 2.50 20.15
CA MET A 70 7.31 2.30 20.57
C MET A 70 6.34 2.76 19.45
N LYS A 71 5.04 2.49 19.57
CA LYS A 71 4.09 2.76 18.49
C LYS A 71 3.02 3.80 18.84
N THR A 72 2.71 3.97 20.12
CA THR A 72 1.77 4.99 20.62
C THR A 72 1.95 5.13 22.14
N TYR A 73 1.24 6.08 22.73
CA TYR A 73 1.36 6.51 24.11
C TYR A 73 -0.03 6.74 24.70
N LEU A 74 -0.31 6.18 25.87
CA LEU A 74 -1.56 6.36 26.63
C LEU A 74 -1.26 6.91 28.03
N GLN A 75 -2.09 7.85 28.49
CA GLN A 75 -1.96 8.41 29.82
C GLN A 75 -2.76 7.59 30.84
N LYS A 76 -2.22 7.37 32.04
CA LYS A 76 -2.94 6.74 33.15
C LYS A 76 -3.95 7.72 33.80
N PRO A 77 -5.11 7.25 34.28
CA PRO A 77 -5.63 5.88 34.15
C PRO A 77 -6.04 5.59 32.70
N VAL A 78 -5.71 4.40 32.20
CA VAL A 78 -6.06 4.00 30.83
C VAL A 78 -7.45 3.37 30.83
N GLU A 79 -8.37 3.98 30.11
CA GLU A 79 -9.72 3.47 29.94
C GLU A 79 -9.74 2.32 28.91
N GLU A 80 -10.66 1.36 29.09
CA GLU A 80 -10.78 0.18 28.22
C GLU A 80 -10.99 0.56 26.74
N GLU A 81 -11.86 1.54 26.49
CA GLU A 81 -12.15 2.06 25.15
C GLU A 81 -10.93 2.71 24.48
N GLU A 82 -10.11 3.40 25.28
CA GLU A 82 -8.90 4.09 24.79
C GLU A 82 -7.82 3.07 24.40
N LEU A 83 -7.59 2.06 25.26
CA LEU A 83 -6.68 0.97 24.97
C LEU A 83 -7.15 0.16 23.76
N GLY A 84 -8.43 -0.20 23.72
CA GLY A 84 -9.03 -0.92 22.58
C GLY A 84 -8.83 -0.16 21.27
N SER A 85 -9.12 1.14 21.27
CA SER A 85 -8.91 2.00 20.10
C SER A 85 -7.44 2.09 19.69
N ALA A 86 -6.51 2.16 20.64
CA ALA A 86 -5.07 2.18 20.36
C ALA A 86 -4.61 0.87 19.71
N ILE A 87 -5.04 -0.27 20.26
CA ILE A 87 -4.75 -1.60 19.71
C ILE A 87 -5.31 -1.70 18.29
N GLU A 88 -6.57 -1.33 18.08
CA GLU A 88 -7.17 -1.34 16.74
C GLU A 88 -6.34 -0.50 15.76
N ARG A 89 -5.95 0.73 16.10
CA ARG A 89 -5.11 1.56 15.21
C ARG A 89 -3.77 0.91 14.86
N LEU A 90 -3.16 0.20 15.81
CA LEU A 90 -1.88 -0.47 15.65
C LEU A 90 -1.95 -1.70 14.74
N PHE A 91 -3.04 -2.47 14.81
CA PHE A 91 -3.18 -3.72 14.04
C PHE A 91 -3.96 -3.54 12.76
N LEU A 92 -4.89 -2.58 12.69
CA LEU A 92 -5.71 -2.33 11.52
C LEU A 92 -4.87 -1.97 10.30
N GLY A 93 -3.77 -1.23 10.45
CA GLY A 93 -2.86 -0.96 9.33
C GLY A 93 -2.33 -2.25 8.70
N ASP A 94 -1.75 -3.14 9.50
CA ASP A 94 -1.18 -4.38 8.99
C ASP A 94 -2.24 -5.29 8.36
N MET A 95 -3.39 -5.46 9.03
CA MET A 95 -4.50 -6.25 8.50
C MET A 95 -5.04 -5.69 7.18
N LEU A 96 -5.15 -4.37 7.07
CA LEU A 96 -5.59 -3.74 5.83
C LEU A 96 -4.55 -3.88 4.72
N TYR A 97 -3.25 -3.81 5.04
CA TYR A 97 -2.21 -4.06 4.05
C TYR A 97 -2.23 -5.50 3.56
N GLU A 98 -2.38 -6.48 4.44
CA GLU A 98 -2.50 -7.90 4.06
C GLU A 98 -3.74 -8.15 3.20
N LEU A 99 -4.89 -7.60 3.59
CA LEU A 99 -6.11 -7.63 2.77
C LEU A 99 -5.85 -7.04 1.39
N LEU A 100 -5.18 -5.89 1.32
CA LEU A 100 -4.86 -5.23 0.07
C LEU A 100 -3.95 -6.11 -0.79
N GLN A 101 -2.86 -6.65 -0.24
CA GLN A 101 -1.90 -7.53 -0.92
C GLN A 101 -2.56 -8.77 -1.53
N GLN A 102 -3.54 -9.34 -0.84
CA GLN A 102 -4.28 -10.52 -1.31
C GLN A 102 -5.26 -10.21 -2.44
N ASN A 103 -5.73 -8.97 -2.57
CA ASN A 103 -6.88 -8.64 -3.42
C ASN A 103 -6.60 -7.63 -4.53
N TYR A 104 -5.52 -6.84 -4.47
CA TYR A 104 -5.30 -5.77 -5.45
C TYR A 104 -5.15 -6.30 -6.87
N GLN A 105 -4.44 -7.42 -7.08
CA GLN A 105 -4.23 -7.95 -8.42
C GLN A 105 -5.56 -8.30 -9.09
N GLU A 106 -6.43 -8.97 -8.35
CA GLU A 106 -7.73 -9.42 -8.86
C GLU A 106 -8.67 -8.24 -9.12
N ALA A 107 -8.70 -7.24 -8.23
CA ALA A 107 -9.50 -6.04 -8.42
C ALA A 107 -9.15 -5.28 -9.72
N PHE A 108 -7.85 -5.19 -10.04
CA PHE A 108 -7.39 -4.55 -11.28
C PHE A 108 -7.64 -5.41 -12.51
N LYS A 109 -7.41 -6.72 -12.44
CA LYS A 109 -7.74 -7.66 -13.53
C LYS A 109 -9.24 -7.64 -13.84
N GLU A 110 -10.08 -7.66 -12.82
CA GLU A 110 -11.53 -7.61 -12.96
C GLU A 110 -11.99 -6.28 -13.60
N SER A 111 -11.43 -5.15 -13.16
CA SER A 111 -11.75 -3.84 -13.74
C SER A 111 -11.37 -3.77 -15.23
N MET A 112 -10.18 -4.26 -15.59
CA MET A 112 -9.74 -4.36 -16.98
C MET A 112 -10.63 -5.29 -17.80
N PHE A 113 -10.87 -6.51 -17.32
CA PHE A 113 -11.73 -7.49 -17.97
C PHE A 113 -13.12 -6.92 -18.24
N ASN A 114 -13.74 -6.31 -17.23
CA ASN A 114 -15.06 -5.71 -17.34
C ASN A 114 -15.10 -4.55 -18.33
N TYR A 115 -14.04 -3.72 -18.37
CA TYR A 115 -13.96 -2.62 -19.33
C TYR A 115 -13.95 -3.12 -20.77
N PHE A 116 -13.09 -4.10 -21.10
CA PHE A 116 -13.03 -4.68 -22.45
C PHE A 116 -14.33 -5.40 -22.82
N LYS A 117 -14.88 -6.18 -21.90
CA LYS A 117 -16.14 -6.91 -22.13
C LYS A 117 -17.31 -5.97 -22.43
N ARG A 118 -17.42 -4.85 -21.71
CA ARG A 118 -18.52 -3.89 -21.87
C ARG A 118 -18.32 -2.94 -23.05
N SER A 119 -17.10 -2.45 -23.25
CA SER A 119 -16.82 -1.40 -24.24
C SER A 119 -16.49 -1.94 -25.62
N LEU A 120 -15.81 -3.10 -25.68
CA LEU A 120 -15.31 -3.71 -26.92
C LEU A 120 -15.93 -5.07 -27.25
N GLY A 121 -16.67 -5.68 -26.31
CA GLY A 121 -17.45 -6.89 -26.56
C GLY A 121 -16.64 -8.19 -26.57
N TYR A 122 -15.35 -8.14 -26.20
CA TYR A 122 -14.49 -9.32 -26.08
C TYR A 122 -13.77 -9.37 -24.73
N THR A 123 -13.20 -10.54 -24.41
CA THR A 123 -12.47 -10.78 -23.15
C THR A 123 -10.97 -10.75 -23.39
N VAL A 124 -10.22 -10.26 -22.41
CA VAL A 124 -8.75 -10.23 -22.44
C VAL A 124 -8.14 -11.33 -21.57
N GLN A 125 -6.92 -11.72 -21.88
CA GLN A 125 -6.13 -12.67 -21.09
C GLN A 125 -4.96 -11.96 -20.42
N PHE A 126 -4.63 -12.38 -19.20
CA PHE A 126 -3.57 -11.80 -18.38
C PHE A 126 -2.44 -12.81 -18.21
N ASN A 127 -1.25 -12.45 -18.67
CA ASN A 127 -0.03 -13.21 -18.45
C ASN A 127 0.86 -12.45 -17.49
N ASN A 128 1.57 -13.14 -16.59
CA ASN A 128 2.57 -12.48 -15.75
C ASN A 128 3.69 -11.92 -16.64
N ALA A 129 4.07 -10.67 -16.39
CA ALA A 129 5.17 -10.03 -17.09
C ALA A 129 6.46 -10.22 -16.28
N ASN A 130 7.50 -10.79 -16.89
CA ASN A 130 8.84 -10.77 -16.30
C ASN A 130 9.45 -9.39 -16.59
N ILE A 131 9.70 -8.61 -15.54
CA ILE A 131 10.47 -7.38 -15.67
C ILE A 131 11.94 -7.72 -15.45
N GLU A 132 12.80 -7.32 -16.38
CA GLU A 132 14.26 -7.53 -16.29
C GLU A 132 14.86 -6.81 -15.08
N ASP A 133 14.40 -5.59 -14.80
CA ASP A 133 14.77 -4.78 -13.65
C ASP A 133 13.54 -4.46 -12.79
N PRO A 134 13.42 -4.98 -11.56
CA PRO A 134 12.27 -4.72 -10.69
C PRO A 134 12.13 -3.26 -10.26
N THR A 135 13.14 -2.41 -10.55
CA THR A 135 13.16 -0.99 -10.20
C THR A 135 12.87 -0.06 -11.37
N SER A 136 12.72 -0.59 -12.60
CA SER A 136 12.43 0.22 -13.77
C SER A 136 11.55 -0.48 -14.80
N ILE A 137 10.81 0.31 -15.58
CA ILE A 137 9.99 -0.17 -16.71
C ILE A 137 10.45 0.58 -17.94
N LYS A 138 10.86 -0.16 -18.98
CA LYS A 138 11.12 0.42 -20.29
C LYS A 138 9.79 0.61 -21.02
N SER A 139 9.45 1.85 -21.32
CA SER A 139 8.23 2.19 -22.06
C SER A 139 8.33 1.75 -23.52
N SER A 140 7.21 1.28 -24.05
CA SER A 140 7.05 0.90 -25.46
C SER A 140 6.56 2.06 -26.34
N GLY A 141 6.20 3.20 -25.74
CA GLY A 141 5.66 4.37 -26.42
C GLY A 141 4.98 5.34 -25.46
N ILE A 142 3.77 4.98 -25.00
CA ILE A 142 2.94 5.79 -24.11
C ILE A 142 2.76 5.05 -22.78
N SER A 143 3.26 5.65 -21.69
CA SER A 143 3.00 5.20 -20.32
C SER A 143 2.10 6.19 -19.57
N ILE A 144 1.10 5.66 -18.86
CA ILE A 144 0.25 6.43 -17.95
C ILE A 144 0.42 5.87 -16.54
N ALA A 145 0.74 6.74 -15.59
CA ALA A 145 0.83 6.39 -14.18
C ALA A 145 -0.27 7.09 -13.37
N VAL A 146 -0.96 6.35 -12.51
CA VAL A 146 -1.98 6.86 -11.59
C VAL A 146 -1.54 6.54 -10.16
N GLY A 147 -1.45 7.57 -9.33
CA GLY A 147 -1.23 7.41 -7.89
C GLY A 147 -2.52 6.98 -7.19
N ILE A 148 -2.38 6.09 -6.20
CA ILE A 148 -3.48 5.66 -5.35
C ILE A 148 -3.16 6.08 -3.92
N ILE A 149 -4.06 6.84 -3.31
CA ILE A 149 -3.91 7.40 -1.98
C ILE A 149 -4.93 6.76 -1.06
N GLY A 150 -4.53 6.38 0.15
CA GLY A 150 -5.41 5.84 1.17
C GLY A 150 -4.60 5.44 2.40
N ARG A 151 -5.09 4.45 3.16
CA ARG A 151 -4.35 3.91 4.32
C ARG A 151 -2.97 3.40 3.93
N HIS A 152 -2.89 2.75 2.77
CA HIS A 152 -1.65 2.35 2.12
C HIS A 152 -1.61 2.96 0.73
N SER A 153 -0.53 3.67 0.42
CA SER A 153 -0.36 4.31 -0.87
C SER A 153 -0.01 3.27 -1.95
N GLY A 154 -0.37 3.54 -3.19
CA GLY A 154 -0.09 2.66 -4.31
C GLY A 154 0.09 3.40 -5.61
N ARG A 155 0.41 2.63 -6.64
CA ARG A 155 0.62 3.11 -8.00
C ARG A 155 0.08 2.09 -8.98
N PHE A 156 -0.57 2.61 -10.01
CA PHE A 156 -0.99 1.87 -11.19
C PHE A 156 -0.28 2.47 -12.40
N ILE A 157 0.29 1.63 -13.26
CA ILE A 157 0.89 2.03 -14.54
C ILE A 157 0.28 1.18 -15.64
N ILE A 158 -0.04 1.81 -16.76
CA ILE A 158 -0.23 1.13 -18.04
C ILE A 158 0.81 1.63 -19.04
N ASP A 159 1.29 0.73 -19.90
CA ASP A 159 2.20 1.06 -20.99
C ASP A 159 1.78 0.36 -22.27
N LEU A 160 1.85 1.09 -23.39
CA LEU A 160 1.46 0.63 -24.71
C LEU A 160 2.44 1.16 -25.76
N SER A 161 2.64 0.40 -26.83
CA SER A 161 3.25 0.95 -28.04
C SER A 161 2.33 1.98 -28.71
N ASP A 162 2.91 2.94 -29.44
CA ASP A 162 2.14 3.94 -30.18
C ASP A 162 1.10 3.29 -31.11
N ASN A 163 1.48 2.20 -31.78
CA ASN A 163 0.60 1.46 -32.68
C ASN A 163 -0.61 0.87 -31.93
N THR A 164 -0.37 0.25 -30.76
CA THR A 164 -1.44 -0.30 -29.92
C THR A 164 -2.35 0.82 -29.40
N ALA A 165 -1.76 1.92 -28.93
CA ALA A 165 -2.49 3.05 -28.37
C ALA A 165 -3.41 3.71 -29.42
N LEU A 166 -2.89 3.91 -30.64
CA LEU A 166 -3.67 4.42 -31.76
C LEU A 166 -4.78 3.44 -32.16
N ALA A 167 -4.49 2.15 -32.30
CA ALA A 167 -5.49 1.14 -32.64
C ALA A 167 -6.62 1.06 -31.59
N PHE A 168 -6.26 1.12 -30.31
CA PHE A 168 -7.21 1.12 -29.20
C PHE A 168 -8.11 2.36 -29.24
N THR A 169 -7.51 3.53 -29.41
CA THR A 169 -8.24 4.80 -29.44
C THR A 169 -9.16 4.90 -30.65
N LYS A 170 -8.69 4.52 -31.85
CA LYS A 170 -9.52 4.46 -33.07
C LYS A 170 -10.75 3.59 -32.88
N LYS A 171 -10.56 2.40 -32.28
CA LYS A 171 -11.66 1.46 -32.03
C LYS A 171 -12.69 2.04 -31.05
N MET A 172 -12.23 2.74 -30.01
CA MET A 172 -13.08 3.28 -28.95
C MET A 172 -13.84 4.54 -29.39
N LEU A 173 -13.17 5.46 -30.09
CA LEU A 173 -13.78 6.69 -30.63
C LEU A 173 -14.59 6.43 -31.90
N LYS A 174 -14.41 5.27 -32.55
CA LYS A 174 -14.99 4.93 -33.87
C LYS A 174 -14.57 5.94 -34.93
N GLU A 175 -13.31 6.35 -34.88
CA GLU A 175 -12.71 7.34 -35.77
C GLU A 175 -11.39 6.81 -36.32
N ASP A 176 -11.18 6.93 -37.63
CA ASP A 176 -9.98 6.38 -38.28
C ASP A 176 -8.78 7.33 -38.18
N ASN A 177 -9.04 8.63 -38.08
CA ASN A 177 -8.03 9.69 -38.04
C ASN A 177 -7.81 10.19 -36.61
N VAL A 178 -7.10 9.38 -35.83
CA VAL A 178 -6.76 9.64 -34.43
C VAL A 178 -5.28 10.00 -34.33
N THR A 179 -4.97 11.05 -33.58
CA THR A 179 -3.59 11.51 -33.31
C THR A 179 -3.01 10.82 -32.06
N VAL A 180 -1.71 11.00 -31.83
CA VAL A 180 -1.08 10.49 -30.60
C VAL A 180 -1.59 11.26 -29.39
N GLU A 181 -1.88 12.56 -29.54
CA GLU A 181 -2.49 13.39 -28.51
C GLU A 181 -3.87 12.86 -28.10
N ASP A 182 -4.71 12.48 -29.06
CA ASP A 182 -6.02 11.85 -28.78
C ASP A 182 -5.85 10.53 -28.03
N ALA A 183 -4.85 9.72 -28.41
CA ALA A 183 -4.56 8.47 -27.74
C ALA A 183 -4.08 8.67 -26.31
N VAL A 184 -3.22 9.66 -26.07
CA VAL A 184 -2.77 10.05 -24.72
C VAL A 184 -3.95 10.47 -23.84
N LEU A 185 -4.86 11.29 -24.36
CA LEU A 185 -6.05 11.74 -23.63
C LEU A 185 -6.99 10.57 -23.31
N PHE A 186 -7.27 9.74 -24.30
CA PHE A 186 -8.09 8.54 -24.12
C PHE A 186 -7.48 7.59 -23.09
N LEU A 187 -6.17 7.29 -23.20
CA LEU A 187 -5.47 6.39 -22.29
C LEU A 187 -5.42 6.96 -20.86
N SER A 188 -5.35 8.27 -20.71
CA SER A 188 -5.43 8.94 -19.40
C SER A 188 -6.78 8.70 -18.73
N GLU A 189 -7.88 8.90 -19.44
CA GLU A 189 -9.23 8.61 -18.95
C GLU A 189 -9.44 7.13 -18.69
N PHE A 190 -8.95 6.27 -19.59
CA PHE A 190 -8.98 4.84 -19.44
C PHE A 190 -8.27 4.40 -18.14
N ALA A 191 -7.03 4.85 -17.91
CA ALA A 191 -6.30 4.53 -16.69
C ALA A 191 -7.04 5.01 -15.43
N ASN A 192 -7.65 6.19 -15.49
CA ASN A 192 -8.42 6.76 -14.39
C ASN A 192 -9.69 5.93 -14.07
N VAL A 193 -10.40 5.46 -15.11
CA VAL A 193 -11.57 4.58 -14.96
C VAL A 193 -11.17 3.25 -14.33
N ILE A 194 -10.09 2.62 -14.82
CA ILE A 194 -9.64 1.32 -14.33
C ILE A 194 -9.20 1.41 -12.87
N SER A 195 -8.37 2.39 -12.53
CA SER A 195 -7.91 2.61 -11.16
C SER A 195 -9.07 2.99 -10.23
N GLY A 196 -10.01 3.82 -10.67
CA GLY A 196 -11.18 4.22 -9.88
C GLY A 196 -12.13 3.05 -9.58
N ASN A 197 -12.40 2.20 -10.56
CA ASN A 197 -13.19 0.98 -10.38
C ASN A 197 -12.50 -0.01 -9.44
N SER A 198 -11.19 -0.20 -9.62
CA SER A 198 -10.40 -1.10 -8.77
C SER A 198 -10.35 -0.62 -7.32
N CYS A 199 -10.17 0.68 -7.09
CA CYS A 199 -10.26 1.28 -5.76
C CYS A 199 -11.65 1.10 -5.14
N SER A 200 -12.72 1.20 -5.95
CA SER A 200 -14.09 0.98 -5.48
C SER A 200 -14.34 -0.47 -5.06
N LEU A 201 -13.84 -1.45 -5.82
CA LEU A 201 -13.88 -2.87 -5.44
C LEU A 201 -13.15 -3.13 -4.12
N LEU A 202 -11.92 -2.60 -4.00
CA LEU A 202 -11.09 -2.77 -2.80
C LEU A 202 -11.71 -2.11 -1.56
N ASN A 203 -12.22 -0.88 -1.68
CA ASN A 203 -12.94 -0.21 -0.61
C ASN A 203 -14.25 -0.94 -0.23
N GLY A 204 -14.82 -1.71 -1.16
CA GLY A 204 -15.95 -2.61 -0.91
C GLY A 204 -15.61 -3.76 0.03
N LEU A 205 -14.36 -4.24 0.02
CA LEU A 205 -13.87 -5.27 0.94
C LEU A 205 -13.71 -4.71 2.36
N ASN A 206 -13.12 -3.52 2.48
CA ASN A 206 -13.03 -2.80 3.75
C ASN A 206 -12.93 -1.29 3.52
N ARG A 207 -13.92 -0.54 4.02
CA ARG A 207 -14.01 0.92 3.85
C ARG A 207 -12.84 1.66 4.50
N SER A 208 -12.17 1.07 5.49
CA SER A 208 -11.02 1.65 6.17
C SER A 208 -9.76 1.71 5.29
N LEU A 209 -9.74 1.04 4.14
CA LEU A 209 -8.68 1.24 3.13
C LEU A 209 -8.70 2.67 2.58
N GLY A 210 -9.89 3.24 2.38
CA GLY A 210 -10.09 4.64 1.99
C GLY A 210 -9.39 5.06 0.71
N LEU A 211 -9.24 4.13 -0.26
CA LEU A 211 -8.48 4.34 -1.49
C LEU A 211 -9.14 5.36 -2.42
N ARG A 212 -8.33 6.24 -3.00
CA ARG A 212 -8.70 7.26 -4.00
C ARG A 212 -7.61 7.38 -5.05
N VAL A 213 -8.00 7.80 -6.25
CA VAL A 213 -7.06 8.00 -7.36
C VAL A 213 -6.60 9.45 -7.46
N SER A 214 -5.32 9.66 -7.77
CA SER A 214 -4.79 10.96 -8.17
C SER A 214 -5.03 11.19 -9.66
N PRO A 215 -4.88 12.43 -10.15
CA PRO A 215 -4.77 12.67 -11.59
C PRO A 215 -3.66 11.82 -12.23
N PRO A 216 -3.84 11.37 -13.48
CA PRO A 216 -2.84 10.60 -14.21
C PRO A 216 -1.62 11.46 -14.58
N MET A 217 -0.45 10.83 -14.56
CA MET A 217 0.81 11.36 -15.07
C MET A 217 1.14 10.64 -16.37
N ILE A 218 1.51 11.43 -17.38
CA ILE A 218 1.66 10.95 -18.76
C ILE A 218 3.13 11.02 -19.13
N PHE A 219 3.63 9.94 -19.72
CA PHE A 219 4.95 9.86 -20.31
C PHE A 219 4.79 9.35 -21.75
N HIS A 220 5.33 10.08 -22.71
CA HIS A 220 5.31 9.68 -24.12
C HIS A 220 6.65 10.04 -24.76
N GLY A 221 7.25 9.07 -25.44
CA GLY A 221 8.53 9.23 -26.12
C GLY A 221 9.29 7.92 -26.28
N ASN A 222 10.29 7.93 -27.16
CA ASN A 222 11.13 6.77 -27.43
C ASN A 222 12.17 6.56 -26.31
N ASP A 223 12.44 5.29 -25.98
CA ASP A 223 13.44 4.87 -24.99
C ASP A 223 13.28 5.49 -23.58
N LEU A 224 12.03 5.73 -23.17
CA LEU A 224 11.72 6.17 -21.82
C LEU A 224 11.85 5.02 -20.82
N THR A 225 12.50 5.31 -19.69
CA THR A 225 12.58 4.40 -18.55
C THR A 225 11.87 5.04 -17.36
N VAL A 226 10.79 4.39 -16.90
CA VAL A 226 10.04 4.81 -15.71
C VAL A 226 10.63 4.10 -14.50
N SER A 227 11.23 4.85 -13.58
CA SER A 227 11.68 4.27 -12.31
C SER A 227 10.47 3.97 -11.42
N ILE A 228 10.40 2.72 -10.96
CA ILE A 228 9.29 2.19 -10.19
C ILE A 228 9.65 1.83 -8.74
N GLY A 229 10.89 2.11 -8.32
CA GLY A 229 11.49 1.65 -7.08
C GLY A 229 10.70 1.94 -5.80
N GLY A 230 10.90 1.07 -4.80
CA GLY A 230 10.39 1.25 -3.43
C GLY A 230 8.97 0.74 -3.17
N ILE A 231 8.34 0.07 -4.14
CA ILE A 231 6.99 -0.52 -4.00
C ILE A 231 7.01 -1.94 -4.56
N GLU A 232 6.62 -2.93 -3.75
CA GLU A 232 6.37 -4.29 -4.22
C GLU A 232 5.17 -4.27 -5.18
N SER A 233 5.38 -4.77 -6.39
CA SER A 233 4.40 -4.64 -7.47
C SER A 233 4.26 -5.93 -8.28
N SER A 234 3.08 -6.08 -8.88
CA SER A 234 2.75 -7.13 -9.81
C SER A 234 2.60 -6.56 -11.21
N SER A 235 3.10 -7.31 -12.19
CA SER A 235 3.16 -6.88 -13.58
C SER A 235 2.52 -7.91 -14.49
N PHE A 236 1.75 -7.43 -15.45
CA PHE A 236 0.96 -8.26 -16.36
C PHE A 236 1.07 -7.75 -17.78
N LEU A 237 1.17 -8.68 -18.72
CA LEU A 237 0.96 -8.44 -20.15
C LEU A 237 -0.45 -8.90 -20.50
N ILE A 238 -1.22 -7.96 -21.03
CA ILE A 238 -2.61 -8.16 -21.40
C ILE A 238 -2.68 -8.28 -22.91
N GLN A 239 -3.03 -9.47 -23.39
CA GLN A 239 -3.16 -9.74 -24.81
C GLN A 239 -4.53 -9.28 -25.29
N THR A 240 -4.55 -8.42 -26.31
CA THR A 240 -5.79 -7.90 -26.92
C THR A 240 -5.73 -8.04 -28.44
N GLU A 241 -6.88 -7.95 -29.11
CA GLU A 241 -6.96 -7.93 -30.58
C GLU A 241 -6.27 -6.70 -31.20
N LEU A 242 -6.00 -5.66 -30.40
CA LEU A 242 -5.44 -4.37 -30.83
C LEU A 242 -3.94 -4.26 -30.53
N GLY A 243 -3.34 -5.29 -29.92
CA GLY A 243 -1.96 -5.33 -29.44
C GLY A 243 -1.86 -5.52 -27.94
N GLU A 244 -0.63 -5.52 -27.43
CA GLU A 244 -0.33 -5.78 -26.02
C GLU A 244 -0.47 -4.52 -25.17
N ILE A 245 -1.04 -4.68 -23.97
CA ILE A 245 -1.06 -3.66 -22.93
C ILE A 245 -0.28 -4.19 -21.74
N PHE A 246 0.77 -3.46 -21.35
CA PHE A 246 1.47 -3.73 -20.10
C PHE A 246 0.75 -3.03 -18.94
N MET A 247 0.66 -3.72 -17.81
CA MET A 247 0.03 -3.24 -16.59
C MET A 247 0.92 -3.54 -15.38
N ASN A 248 1.22 -2.53 -14.55
CA ASN A 248 1.92 -2.68 -13.27
C ASN A 248 1.11 -2.04 -12.14
N ILE A 249 0.88 -2.79 -11.05
CA ILE A 249 0.24 -2.29 -9.84
C ILE A 249 1.08 -2.67 -8.63
N GLY A 250 1.30 -1.73 -7.73
CA GLY A 250 1.91 -2.00 -6.43
C GLY A 250 1.36 -1.10 -5.33
N PHE A 251 1.47 -1.59 -4.10
CA PHE A 251 1.11 -0.85 -2.89
C PHE A 251 2.27 -0.87 -1.90
N LYS A 252 2.48 0.26 -1.24
CA LYS A 252 3.50 0.46 -0.22
C LYS A 252 2.85 0.35 1.16
N LYS A 253 3.46 -0.44 2.04
CA LYS A 253 3.09 -0.46 3.45
C LYS A 253 3.43 0.90 4.07
N GLU A 254 2.45 1.51 4.71
CA GLU A 254 2.61 2.78 5.42
C GLU A 254 2.68 2.48 6.91
N ASP A 255 3.58 3.18 7.61
CA ASP A 255 3.70 3.05 9.05
C ASP A 255 2.49 3.67 9.75
N VAL A 256 2.19 3.13 10.94
CA VAL A 256 1.14 3.71 11.80
C VAL A 256 1.55 5.14 12.17
N GLN A 257 0.72 6.11 11.79
CA GLN A 257 0.88 7.49 12.25
C GLN A 257 0.79 7.52 13.77
N TRP A 258 1.82 8.10 14.40
CA TRP A 258 1.82 8.42 15.82
C TRP A 258 0.73 9.48 16.10
N MET A 259 -0.31 9.08 16.82
CA MET A 259 -1.17 9.95 17.60
C MET A 259 -1.03 9.55 19.05
#